data_AF-A0A9E5J199-F1
#
_entry.id   AF-A0A9E5J199-F1
#
_cell.length_a   1.000
_cell.length_b   1.000
_cell.length_c   1.000
_cell.angle_alpha   90.00
_cell.angle_beta   90.00
_cell.angle_gamma   90.00
#
_symmetry.space_group_name_H-M   'P 1'
#
loop_
_entity.id
_entity.type
_entity.pdbx_description
1 polymer ?
#
loop_
_entity_poly.entity_id
_entity_poly.type
_entity_poly.pdbx_seq_one_letter_code
_entity_poly.pdbx_strand_id
1 'polypeptide(L)' 'MKWLTVDEESAGQRLDNFLIRHLKGVPKTHVYRIIRSGEVRVNKGRAS' A
#
# COMPACT_ATOMS: atom_id res chain seq x y z
N MET A 1 12.06 -2.97 7.00
CA MET A 1 11.52 -2.93 5.62
C MET A 1 10.69 -4.19 5.43
N LYS A 2 9.40 -4.06 5.11
CA LYS A 2 8.49 -5.20 4.90
C LYS A 2 8.10 -5.25 3.44
N TRP A 3 8.18 -6.43 2.83
CA TRP A 3 7.72 -6.68 1.47
C TRP A 3 6.36 -7.36 1.50
N LEU A 4 5.49 -6.99 0.58
CA LEU A 4 4.20 -7.63 0.33
C LEU A 4 4.16 -7.99 -1.15
N THR A 5 3.90 -9.25 -1.45
CA THR A 5 3.69 -9.72 -2.82
C THR A 5 2.22 -9.52 -3.17
N VAL A 6 1.95 -8.92 -4.33
CA VAL A 6 0.59 -8.82 -4.88
C VAL A 6 0.31 -10.12 -5.63
N ASP A 7 -0.67 -10.89 -5.16
CA ASP A 7 -1.15 -12.09 -5.85
C ASP A 7 -2.16 -11.75 -6.96
N GLU A 8 -2.58 -12.75 -7.72
CA GLU A 8 -3.52 -12.58 -8.83
C GLU A 8 -4.89 -12.05 -8.37
N GLU A 9 -5.38 -12.48 -7.21
CA GLU A 9 -6.64 -11.97 -6.63
C GLU A 9 -6.54 -10.48 -6.27
N SER A 10 -5.33 -10.04 -5.97
CA SER A 10 -5.02 -8.66 -5.62
C SER A 10 -4.67 -7.79 -6.82
N ALA A 11 -4.51 -8.37 -8.01
CA ALA A 11 -4.14 -7.64 -9.22
C ALA A 11 -5.23 -6.65 -9.63
N GLY A 12 -4.81 -5.46 -10.08
CA GLY A 12 -5.72 -4.41 -10.54
C GLY A 12 -6.46 -3.64 -9.44
N GLN A 13 -6.33 -4.00 -8.17
CA GLN A 13 -6.92 -3.22 -7.08
C GLN A 13 -6.14 -1.93 -6.82
N ARG A 14 -6.80 -0.93 -6.24
CA ARG A 14 -6.13 0.28 -5.76
C ARG A 14 -5.18 -0.04 -4.61
N LEU A 15 -4.00 0.59 -4.62
CA LEU A 15 -2.97 0.38 -3.61
C LEU A 15 -3.45 0.69 -2.18
N ASP A 16 -4.26 1.73 -1.99
CA ASP A 16 -4.80 2.05 -0.66
C ASP A 16 -5.70 0.95 -0.12
N ASN A 17 -6.57 0.38 -0.97
CA ASN A 17 -7.40 -0.77 -0.59
C ASN A 17 -6.55 -1.99 -0.22
N PHE A 18 -5.53 -2.29 -1.03
CA PHE A 18 -4.58 -3.37 -0.74
C PHE A 18 -3.92 -3.17 0.62
N LEU A 19 -3.41 -1.97 0.90
CA LEU A 19 -2.73 -1.66 2.15
C LEU A 19 -3.67 -1.68 3.35
N ILE A 20 -4.90 -1.18 3.24
CA ILE A 20 -5.88 -1.19 4.34
C ILE A 20 -6.22 -2.63 4.75
N ARG A 21 -6.31 -3.57 3.80
CA ARG A 21 -6.54 -5.00 4.08
C ARG A 21 -5.38 -5.62 4.87
N HIS A 22 -4.14 -5.22 4.56
CA HIS A 22 -2.93 -5.76 5.18
C HIS A 22 -2.51 -5.03 6.48
N LEU A 23 -2.88 -3.76 6.62
CA LEU A 23 -2.57 -2.89 7.76
C LEU A 23 -3.81 -2.69 8.64
N LYS A 24 -4.38 -3.80 9.12
CA LYS A 24 -5.59 -3.78 9.95
C LYS A 24 -5.37 -2.91 11.20
N GLY A 25 -6.33 -2.05 11.51
CA GLY A 25 -6.27 -1.12 12.64
C GLY A 25 -5.54 0.20 12.36
N VAL A 26 -4.90 0.35 11.20
CA VAL A 26 -4.28 1.63 10.81
C VAL A 26 -5.35 2.59 10.25
N PRO A 27 -5.43 3.84 10.73
CA PRO A 27 -6.35 4.82 10.16
C PRO A 27 -6.07 5.11 8.68
N LYS A 28 -7.14 5.30 7.88
CA LYS A 28 -7.01 5.62 6.44
C LYS A 28 -6.14 6.84 6.17
N THR A 29 -6.24 7.87 7.02
CA THR A 29 -5.44 9.10 6.91
C THR A 29 -3.94 8.81 7.02
N HIS A 30 -3.55 7.86 7.87
CA HIS A 30 -2.17 7.42 8.00
C HIS A 30 -1.73 6.67 6.73
N VAL A 31 -2.56 5.77 6.20
CA VAL A 31 -2.28 5.07 4.93
C VAL A 31 -2.06 6.07 3.78
N TYR A 32 -2.91 7.10 3.67
CA TYR A 32 -2.70 8.16 2.67
C TYR A 32 -1.42 8.96 2.90
N ARG A 33 -1.08 9.26 4.15
CA ARG A 33 0.16 9.96 4.49
C ARG A 33 1.39 9.19 4.01
N ILE A 34 1.48 7.89 4.30
CA ILE A 34 2.65 7.08 3.92
C ILE A 34 2.78 6.84 2.41
N ILE A 35 1.66 6.82 1.68
CA ILE A 35 1.69 6.77 0.22
C ILE A 35 2.25 8.09 -0.31
N ARG A 36 1.68 9.23 0.12
CA ARG A 36 2.08 10.55 -0.35
C ARG A 36 3.48 10.96 0.07
N SER A 37 3.95 10.55 1.26
CA SER A 37 5.33 10.79 1.71
C SER A 37 6.35 9.95 0.93
N GLY A 38 5.92 8.92 0.20
CA GLY A 38 6.79 8.02 -0.54
C GLY A 38 7.44 6.94 0.33
N GLU A 39 6.90 6.67 1.52
CA GLU A 39 7.28 5.53 2.35
C GLU A 39 6.81 4.20 1.71
N VAL A 40 5.70 4.23 0.98
CA VAL A 40 5.23 3.10 0.17
C VAL A 40 5.91 3.09 -1.20
N ARG A 41 6.52 1.96 -1.55
CA ARG A 41 7.19 1.73 -2.84
C ARG A 41 6.60 0.51 -3.53
N VAL A 42 6.39 0.61 -4.84
CA VAL A 42 5.93 -0.49 -5.70
C VAL A 42 7.06 -0.79 -6.66
N ASN A 43 7.65 -1.99 -6.57
CA ASN A 43 8.77 -2.42 -7.42
C ASN A 43 9.89 -1.37 -7.50
N LYS A 44 10.28 -0.81 -6.35
CA LYS A 44 11.27 0.28 -6.19
C LYS A 44 10.84 1.66 -6.71
N GLY A 45 9.71 1.78 -7.41
CA GLY A 45 9.08 3.05 -7.79
C GLY A 45 8.31 3.70 -6.64
N ARG A 46 8.15 5.03 -6.70
CA ARG A 46 7.23 5.74 -5.80
C ARG A 46 5.80 5.40 -6.20
N ALA A 47 4.97 5.02 -5.24
CA ALA A 47 3.54 4.94 -5.45
C ALA A 47 2.93 6.35 -5.34
N SER A 48 2.07 6.71 -6.30
CA SER A 48 1.29 7.95 -6.30
C SER A 48 -0.19 7.67 -6.07
#